data_AF-N9FT64-F1
#
_entry.id   AF-N9FT64-F1
#
_cell.length_a   1.000
_cell.length_b   1.000
_cell.length_c   1.000
_cell.angle_alpha   90.00
_cell.angle_beta   90.00
_cell.angle_gamma   90.00
#
_symmetry.space_group_name_H-M   'P 1'
#
loop_
_entity.id
_entity.type
_entity.pdbx_description
1 polymer ?
#
loop_
_entity_poly.entity_id
_entity_poly.type
_entity_poly.pdbx_seq_one_letter_code
_entity_poly.pdbx_strand_id
1 'polypeptide(L)'
;MAKSNKANDNQIYYIAHPTVKNLVKQAVEVRRFRLLFPTLFNFLEGYKPQLTRLLFDPIYNHYTQYRNDVVNNETLVNDVNIIVSDRHILQVALDFIQNNTIPLYDRFLLDNGVVEELDFDIIFFAAYHNFENNLTKLNLEQDWNNAKEYMKKNNLFLSTLLPNWTMEQLLNDYLPIHISYSLFNDKPPTNKQMLKVLNPIFRYIKPRIKTKNSMIGFKIEDHQQKHVEHLGLKLALDEDASNIAEIFLDFLIKYRSEQIDYINIKNYDNKEKIIEENMKVGVIVNDLSNFLDQFVRKKLGDELSERLNNYDSLLIAIIDLVYFDQVLDTKFSEQDLTIINNYNRIDMYGQWVESNADLKDQYLEIKTEDKKYTYQIFLRNLKEILNVNDYLTLIIDPINHKQRNIKNINCVLNAKHYGFDKLKNKSFHNFSTNSLEQGLEERLIKLIPKTAELFVF
;
A
#
# COMPACT_ATOMS: atom_id res chain seq x y z
N MET A 1 17.55 28.01 1.87
CA MET A 1 16.32 28.65 1.38
C MET A 1 15.97 28.04 0.03
N ALA A 2 15.10 27.04 0.02
CA ALA A 2 14.71 26.32 -1.19
C ALA A 2 13.74 27.18 -2.03
N LYS A 3 14.00 27.27 -3.34
CA LYS A 3 13.09 27.92 -4.30
C LYS A 3 11.70 27.29 -4.19
N SER A 4 10.68 28.13 -4.10
CA SER A 4 9.28 27.74 -3.94
C SER A 4 8.79 26.80 -5.06
N ASN A 5 8.16 25.70 -4.62
CA ASN A 5 7.45 24.62 -5.33
C ASN A 5 6.29 25.04 -6.26
N LYS A 6 6.35 26.18 -6.96
CA LYS A 6 5.26 26.56 -7.89
C LYS A 6 5.14 25.64 -9.11
N ALA A 7 6.13 24.78 -9.35
CA ALA A 7 6.23 24.01 -10.58
C ALA A 7 5.37 22.74 -10.65
N ASN A 8 4.58 22.36 -9.64
CA ASN A 8 3.69 21.17 -9.70
C ASN A 8 2.44 21.33 -8.81
N ASP A 9 1.97 22.56 -8.62
CA ASP A 9 0.80 22.90 -7.82
C ASP A 9 -0.49 22.61 -8.61
N ASN A 10 -0.91 21.34 -8.63
CA ASN A 10 -2.14 20.92 -9.31
C ASN A 10 -2.94 19.87 -8.52
N GLN A 11 -4.22 19.73 -8.86
CA GLN A 11 -5.16 18.85 -8.14
C GLN A 11 -4.74 17.38 -8.14
N ILE A 12 -4.05 16.91 -9.19
CA ILE A 12 -3.54 15.53 -9.27
C ILE A 12 -2.43 15.33 -8.24
N TYR A 13 -1.50 16.27 -8.12
CA TYR A 13 -0.47 16.26 -7.08
C TYR A 13 -1.07 16.21 -5.68
N TYR A 14 -2.07 17.06 -5.39
CA TYR A 14 -2.72 17.12 -4.07
C TYR A 14 -3.46 15.85 -3.64
N ILE A 15 -3.80 14.98 -4.58
CA ILE A 15 -4.48 13.72 -4.29
C ILE A 15 -3.47 12.56 -4.27
N ALA A 16 -2.62 12.48 -5.29
CA ALA A 16 -1.69 11.38 -5.45
C ALA A 16 -0.56 11.42 -4.42
N HIS A 17 0.03 12.59 -4.17
CA HIS A 17 1.18 12.72 -3.28
C HIS A 17 0.91 12.18 -1.86
N PRO A 18 -0.14 12.63 -1.12
CA PRO A 18 -0.40 12.11 0.22
C PRO A 18 -0.80 10.63 0.22
N THR A 19 -1.56 10.18 -0.80
CA THR A 19 -1.97 8.77 -0.92
C THR A 19 -0.76 7.86 -1.07
N VAL A 20 0.12 8.16 -2.02
CA VAL A 20 1.32 7.36 -2.30
C VAL A 20 2.32 7.45 -1.16
N LYS A 21 2.44 8.61 -0.51
CA LYS A 21 3.27 8.75 0.70
C LYS A 21 2.85 7.76 1.80
N ASN A 22 1.56 7.59 2.04
CA ASN A 22 1.06 6.64 3.03
C ASN A 22 1.33 5.19 2.62
N LEU A 23 1.20 4.86 1.34
CA LEU A 23 1.55 3.53 0.81
C LEU A 23 3.06 3.24 0.97
N VAL A 24 3.93 4.23 0.71
CA VAL A 24 5.38 4.10 0.93
C VAL A 24 5.71 3.92 2.41
N LYS A 25 5.03 4.64 3.31
CA LYS A 25 5.18 4.43 4.77
C LYS A 25 4.80 3.01 5.18
N GLN A 26 3.65 2.52 4.70
CA GLN A 26 3.23 1.13 4.92
C GLN A 26 4.29 0.16 4.41
N ALA A 27 4.79 0.37 3.19
CA ALA A 27 5.82 -0.47 2.59
C ALA A 27 7.10 -0.53 3.43
N VAL A 28 7.52 0.59 4.02
CA VAL A 28 8.66 0.63 4.95
C VAL A 28 8.42 -0.25 6.17
N GLU A 29 7.23 -0.19 6.78
CA GLU A 29 6.88 -1.03 7.93
C GLU A 29 6.77 -2.51 7.58
N VAL A 30 6.19 -2.85 6.41
CA VAL A 30 6.17 -4.22 5.88
C VAL A 30 7.57 -4.80 5.80
N ARG A 31 8.52 -4.03 5.24
CA ARG A 31 9.91 -4.48 5.06
C ARG A 31 10.67 -4.57 6.38
N ARG A 32 10.43 -3.64 7.31
CA ARG A 32 10.94 -3.76 8.69
C ARG A 32 10.47 -5.06 9.32
N PHE A 33 9.18 -5.36 9.24
CA PHE A 33 8.62 -6.58 9.80
C PHE A 33 9.19 -7.84 9.12
N ARG A 34 9.29 -7.84 7.78
CA ARG A 34 9.88 -8.93 7.00
C ARG A 34 11.33 -9.23 7.39
N LEU A 35 12.11 -8.19 7.69
CA LEU A 35 13.51 -8.36 8.14
C LEU A 35 13.61 -8.95 9.55
N LEU A 36 12.68 -8.60 10.43
CA LEU A 36 12.66 -9.08 11.81
C LEU A 36 12.13 -10.51 11.92
N PHE A 37 11.18 -10.89 11.05
CA PHE A 37 10.48 -12.16 11.11
C PHE A 37 10.38 -12.82 9.72
N PRO A 38 11.49 -13.14 9.04
CA PRO A 38 11.47 -13.56 7.64
C PRO A 38 10.70 -14.86 7.39
N THR A 39 10.89 -15.90 8.21
CA THR A 39 10.15 -17.17 8.07
C THR A 39 8.66 -16.99 8.32
N LEU A 40 8.31 -16.24 9.38
CA LEU A 40 6.92 -15.95 9.70
C LEU A 40 6.28 -15.08 8.60
N PHE A 41 6.98 -14.08 8.07
CA PHE A 41 6.48 -13.25 6.98
C PHE A 41 6.19 -14.09 5.73
N ASN A 42 7.11 -14.98 5.34
CA ASN A 42 6.89 -15.87 4.21
C ASN A 42 5.72 -16.84 4.46
N PHE A 43 5.57 -17.34 5.69
CA PHE A 43 4.39 -18.12 6.08
C PHE A 43 3.10 -17.29 5.94
N LEU A 44 3.08 -16.05 6.45
CA LEU A 44 1.92 -15.16 6.40
C LEU A 44 1.52 -14.80 4.97
N GLU A 45 2.50 -14.46 4.11
CA GLU A 45 2.28 -14.23 2.68
C GLU A 45 1.72 -15.47 1.98
N GLY A 46 2.26 -16.66 2.28
CA GLY A 46 1.75 -17.93 1.74
C GLY A 46 0.39 -18.37 2.31
N TYR A 47 0.06 -17.94 3.53
CA TYR A 47 -1.20 -18.24 4.20
C TYR A 47 -2.33 -17.35 3.68
N LYS A 48 -2.03 -16.12 3.28
CA LYS A 48 -3.01 -15.13 2.85
C LYS A 48 -3.95 -15.60 1.73
N PRO A 49 -3.51 -16.28 0.65
CA PRO A 49 -4.42 -16.88 -0.33
C PRO A 49 -5.36 -17.95 0.27
N GLN A 50 -4.89 -18.70 1.27
CA GLN A 50 -5.70 -19.70 1.97
C GLN A 50 -6.76 -19.02 2.83
N LEU A 51 -6.38 -17.96 3.54
CA LEU A 51 -7.32 -17.14 4.30
C LEU A 51 -8.40 -16.54 3.40
N THR A 52 -8.02 -15.97 2.25
CA THR A 52 -8.99 -15.45 1.26
C THR A 52 -10.01 -16.52 0.87
N ARG A 53 -9.57 -17.76 0.65
CA ARG A 53 -10.47 -18.87 0.31
C ARG A 53 -11.40 -19.28 1.46
N LEU A 54 -10.87 -19.33 2.69
CA LEU A 54 -11.65 -19.63 3.89
C LEU A 54 -12.75 -18.60 4.15
N LEU A 55 -12.53 -17.34 3.75
CA LEU A 55 -13.52 -16.28 3.81
C LEU A 55 -14.49 -16.34 2.61
N PHE A 56 -13.97 -16.65 1.41
CA PHE A 56 -14.75 -16.65 0.19
C PHE A 56 -15.87 -17.69 0.20
N ASP A 57 -15.57 -18.96 0.49
CA ASP A 57 -16.53 -20.05 0.31
C ASP A 57 -17.80 -19.86 1.18
N PRO A 58 -17.71 -19.52 2.48
CA PRO A 58 -18.89 -19.25 3.30
C PRO A 58 -19.66 -18.01 2.84
N ILE A 59 -18.97 -16.90 2.55
CA ILE A 59 -19.61 -15.66 2.09
C ILE A 59 -20.33 -15.88 0.76
N TYR A 60 -19.74 -16.67 -0.15
CA TYR A 60 -20.37 -17.05 -1.41
C TYR A 60 -21.68 -17.82 -1.20
N ASN A 61 -21.70 -18.77 -0.26
CA ASN A 61 -22.92 -19.52 0.07
C ASN A 61 -24.04 -18.61 0.61
N HIS A 62 -23.69 -17.65 1.46
CA HIS A 62 -24.65 -16.65 1.96
C HIS A 62 -25.11 -15.68 0.85
N TYR A 63 -24.16 -15.17 0.06
CA TYR A 63 -24.43 -14.21 -1.00
C TYR A 63 -25.28 -14.79 -2.14
N THR A 64 -25.10 -16.07 -2.48
CA THR A 64 -25.93 -16.77 -3.47
C THR A 64 -27.39 -16.92 -3.02
N GLN A 65 -27.63 -17.10 -1.71
CA GLN A 65 -28.99 -17.12 -1.16
C GLN A 65 -29.63 -15.73 -1.22
N TYR A 66 -28.85 -14.69 -0.90
CA TYR A 66 -29.26 -13.29 -1.00
C TYR A 66 -29.55 -12.85 -2.45
N ARG A 67 -28.71 -13.25 -3.41
CA ARG A 67 -28.82 -12.96 -4.85
C ARG A 67 -29.32 -14.16 -5.65
N ASN A 68 -30.42 -14.76 -5.20
CA ASN A 68 -31.06 -15.87 -5.90
C ASN A 68 -31.59 -15.49 -7.30
N ASP A 69 -31.62 -14.19 -7.62
CA ASP A 69 -31.99 -13.61 -8.92
C ASP A 69 -30.88 -13.74 -9.98
N VAL A 70 -29.62 -13.91 -9.56
CA VAL A 70 -28.47 -13.92 -10.47
C VAL A 70 -28.17 -15.35 -10.93
N VAL A 71 -28.42 -15.63 -12.21
CA VAL A 71 -28.17 -16.94 -12.82
C VAL A 71 -26.69 -17.12 -13.22
N ASN A 72 -25.95 -16.02 -13.40
CA ASN A 72 -24.56 -16.09 -13.82
C ASN A 72 -23.61 -16.26 -12.62
N ASN A 73 -23.04 -17.46 -12.48
CA ASN A 73 -22.04 -17.78 -11.46
C ASN A 73 -20.79 -16.88 -11.54
N GLU A 74 -20.35 -16.45 -12.72
CA GLU A 74 -19.18 -15.57 -12.84
C GLU A 74 -19.43 -14.19 -12.23
N THR A 75 -20.67 -13.68 -12.35
CA THR A 75 -21.06 -12.41 -11.72
C THR A 75 -21.05 -12.53 -10.20
N LEU A 76 -21.62 -13.62 -9.67
CA LEU A 76 -21.61 -13.90 -8.22
C LEU A 76 -20.19 -14.04 -7.67
N VAL A 77 -19.30 -14.73 -8.40
CA VAL A 77 -17.89 -14.88 -8.00
C VAL A 77 -17.18 -13.53 -7.97
N ASN A 78 -17.38 -12.68 -9.00
CA ASN A 78 -16.78 -11.35 -9.02
C ASN A 78 -17.32 -10.47 -7.89
N ASP A 79 -18.62 -10.47 -7.62
CA ASP A 79 -19.21 -9.72 -6.52
C ASP A 79 -18.63 -10.15 -5.18
N VAL A 80 -18.48 -11.45 -4.94
CA VAL A 80 -17.91 -11.95 -3.68
C VAL A 80 -16.42 -11.63 -3.58
N ASN A 81 -15.67 -11.66 -4.68
CA ASN A 81 -14.27 -11.21 -4.68
C ASN A 81 -14.15 -9.72 -4.31
N ILE A 82 -15.06 -8.88 -4.81
CA ILE A 82 -15.16 -7.46 -4.42
C ILE A 82 -15.51 -7.34 -2.94
N ILE A 83 -16.45 -8.15 -2.43
CA ILE A 83 -16.78 -8.17 -1.00
C ILE A 83 -15.57 -8.54 -0.15
N VAL A 84 -14.89 -9.64 -0.46
CA VAL A 84 -13.76 -10.14 0.33
C VAL A 84 -12.56 -9.17 0.29
N SER A 85 -12.30 -8.58 -0.88
CA SER A 85 -11.11 -7.75 -1.14
C SER A 85 -11.37 -6.27 -0.89
N ASP A 86 -12.32 -5.68 -1.60
CA ASP A 86 -12.52 -4.23 -1.65
C ASP A 86 -13.29 -3.71 -0.43
N ARG A 87 -14.16 -4.54 0.18
CA ARG A 87 -14.85 -4.19 1.44
C ARG A 87 -14.07 -4.54 2.70
N HIS A 88 -12.78 -4.86 2.54
CA HIS A 88 -11.83 -5.07 3.62
C HIS A 88 -12.05 -6.29 4.53
N ILE A 89 -12.87 -7.27 4.13
CA ILE A 89 -13.14 -8.47 4.95
C ILE A 89 -11.86 -9.23 5.27
N LEU A 90 -10.97 -9.40 4.28
CA LEU A 90 -9.66 -10.03 4.48
C LEU A 90 -8.83 -9.29 5.54
N GLN A 91 -8.84 -7.95 5.52
CA GLN A 91 -8.11 -7.13 6.49
C GLN A 91 -8.71 -7.28 7.89
N VAL A 92 -10.03 -7.31 8.03
CA VAL A 92 -10.69 -7.57 9.32
C VAL A 92 -10.30 -8.97 9.84
N ALA A 93 -10.24 -9.97 8.96
CA ALA A 93 -9.84 -11.32 9.34
C ALA A 93 -8.37 -11.42 9.78
N LEU A 94 -7.46 -10.70 9.11
CA LEU A 94 -6.06 -10.59 9.56
C LEU A 94 -5.95 -9.91 10.93
N ASP A 95 -6.72 -8.84 11.17
CA ASP A 95 -6.76 -8.17 12.47
C ASP A 95 -7.37 -9.06 13.56
N PHE A 96 -8.34 -9.91 13.20
CA PHE A 96 -8.92 -10.92 14.08
C PHE A 96 -7.89 -12.00 14.43
N ILE A 97 -7.10 -12.49 13.48
CA ILE A 97 -5.99 -13.41 13.74
C ILE A 97 -5.01 -12.82 14.76
N GLN A 98 -4.72 -11.52 14.67
CA GLN A 98 -3.82 -10.84 15.60
C GLN A 98 -4.40 -10.68 17.02
N ASN A 99 -5.67 -10.27 17.12
CA ASN A 99 -6.25 -9.77 18.38
C ASN A 99 -7.35 -10.64 18.98
N ASN A 100 -7.84 -11.64 18.25
CA ASN A 100 -8.99 -12.49 18.59
C ASN A 100 -10.26 -11.69 18.93
N THR A 101 -10.42 -10.53 18.28
CA THR A 101 -11.58 -9.64 18.44
C THR A 101 -11.92 -9.06 17.08
N ILE A 102 -13.19 -9.07 16.70
CA ILE A 102 -13.64 -8.44 15.44
C ILE A 102 -13.66 -6.93 15.68
N PRO A 103 -12.75 -6.15 15.07
CA PRO A 103 -12.69 -4.71 15.30
C PRO A 103 -13.89 -3.98 14.66
N LEU A 104 -14.43 -4.52 13.57
CA LEU A 104 -15.58 -3.95 12.87
C LEU A 104 -16.23 -4.99 11.95
N TYR A 105 -17.52 -5.23 12.11
CA TYR A 105 -18.32 -6.01 11.17
C TYR A 105 -18.61 -5.22 9.89
N ASP A 106 -18.70 -5.92 8.76
CA ASP A 106 -19.14 -5.30 7.51
C ASP A 106 -20.66 -5.07 7.54
N ARG A 107 -21.04 -3.79 7.64
CA ARG A 107 -22.44 -3.37 7.70
C ARG A 107 -23.24 -3.68 6.44
N PHE A 108 -22.64 -3.73 5.26
CA PHE A 108 -23.43 -4.11 4.09
C PHE A 108 -23.88 -5.55 4.20
N LEU A 109 -23.00 -6.45 4.67
CA LEU A 109 -23.36 -7.85 4.86
C LEU A 109 -24.40 -8.02 5.96
N LEU A 110 -24.27 -7.30 7.08
CA LEU A 110 -25.24 -7.34 8.19
C LEU A 110 -26.56 -6.63 7.86
N ASP A 111 -26.51 -5.35 7.48
CA ASP A 111 -27.69 -4.48 7.31
C ASP A 111 -28.58 -4.94 6.13
N ASN A 112 -28.01 -5.61 5.12
CA ASN A 112 -28.78 -6.20 4.02
C ASN A 112 -29.18 -7.66 4.26
N GLY A 113 -28.88 -8.21 5.45
CA GLY A 113 -29.21 -9.60 5.79
C GLY A 113 -28.51 -10.63 4.91
N VAL A 114 -27.32 -10.31 4.39
CA VAL A 114 -26.51 -11.27 3.63
C VAL A 114 -25.91 -12.31 4.57
N VAL A 115 -25.35 -11.86 5.69
CA VAL A 115 -24.71 -12.69 6.72
C VAL A 115 -25.20 -12.22 8.09
N GLU A 116 -25.47 -13.14 9.02
CA GLU A 116 -25.79 -12.78 10.41
C GLU A 116 -24.51 -12.59 11.25
N GLU A 117 -24.57 -11.85 12.36
CA GLU A 117 -23.39 -11.63 13.23
C GLU A 117 -22.77 -12.96 13.71
N LEU A 118 -23.62 -13.94 14.06
CA LEU A 118 -23.17 -15.26 14.49
C LEU A 118 -22.42 -16.02 13.38
N ASP A 119 -22.90 -15.93 12.13
CA ASP A 119 -22.24 -16.56 10.99
C ASP A 119 -20.89 -15.88 10.71
N PHE A 120 -20.81 -14.57 10.89
CA PHE A 120 -19.58 -13.80 10.77
C PHE A 120 -18.54 -14.25 11.81
N ASP A 121 -18.95 -14.43 13.06
CA ASP A 121 -18.11 -15.01 14.13
C ASP A 121 -17.62 -16.41 13.75
N ILE A 122 -18.52 -17.29 13.29
CA ILE A 122 -18.18 -18.67 12.90
C ILE A 122 -17.11 -18.68 11.79
N ILE A 123 -17.28 -17.84 10.76
CA ILE A 123 -16.32 -17.73 9.65
C ILE A 123 -14.95 -17.28 10.17
N PHE A 124 -14.91 -16.28 11.05
CA PHE A 124 -13.67 -15.70 11.56
C PHE A 124 -12.94 -16.64 12.54
N PHE A 125 -13.68 -17.35 13.40
CA PHE A 125 -13.11 -18.38 14.27
C PHE A 125 -12.59 -19.58 13.47
N ALA A 126 -13.28 -19.99 12.40
CA ALA A 126 -12.78 -21.05 11.52
C ALA A 126 -11.44 -20.65 10.87
N ALA A 127 -11.33 -19.41 10.39
CA ALA A 127 -10.08 -18.86 9.88
C ALA A 127 -8.98 -18.81 10.95
N TYR A 128 -9.29 -18.35 12.16
CA TYR A 128 -8.36 -18.27 13.29
C TYR A 128 -7.81 -19.66 13.69
N HIS A 129 -8.68 -20.66 13.88
CA HIS A 129 -8.24 -22.01 14.23
C HIS A 129 -7.45 -22.67 13.10
N ASN A 130 -7.80 -22.40 11.84
CA ASN A 130 -7.00 -22.87 10.71
C ASN A 130 -5.59 -22.27 10.74
N PHE A 131 -5.46 -20.98 11.04
CA PHE A 131 -4.18 -20.30 11.21
C PHE A 131 -3.36 -20.93 12.34
N GLU A 132 -3.91 -21.07 13.55
CA GLU A 132 -3.21 -21.68 14.70
C GLU A 132 -2.72 -23.11 14.41
N ASN A 133 -3.54 -23.93 13.75
CA ASN A 133 -3.17 -25.29 13.37
C ASN A 133 -1.98 -25.32 12.40
N ASN A 134 -1.94 -24.42 11.41
CA ASN A 134 -0.82 -24.34 10.48
C ASN A 134 0.44 -23.80 11.15
N LEU A 135 0.26 -22.84 12.05
CA LEU A 135 1.33 -22.26 12.84
C LEU A 135 2.04 -23.31 13.72
N THR A 136 1.24 -24.18 14.36
CA THR A 136 1.72 -25.32 15.16
C THR A 136 2.43 -26.36 14.31
N LYS A 137 1.88 -26.71 13.14
CA LYS A 137 2.52 -27.68 12.22
C LYS A 137 3.90 -27.24 11.74
N LEU A 138 4.12 -25.92 11.66
CA LEU A 138 5.38 -25.33 11.21
C LEU A 138 6.29 -24.90 12.37
N ASN A 139 5.89 -25.13 13.63
CA ASN A 139 6.60 -24.71 14.83
C ASN A 139 6.91 -23.19 14.88
N LEU A 140 5.96 -22.35 14.45
CA LEU A 140 6.11 -20.89 14.37
C LEU A 140 5.47 -20.12 15.56
N GLU A 141 5.05 -20.82 16.63
CA GLU A 141 4.35 -20.26 17.80
C GLU A 141 5.15 -19.16 18.48
N GLN A 142 6.43 -19.41 18.69
CA GLN A 142 7.31 -18.44 19.35
C GLN A 142 7.50 -17.20 18.49
N ASP A 143 7.72 -17.37 17.18
CA ASP A 143 7.89 -16.27 16.24
C ASP A 143 6.62 -15.42 16.15
N TRP A 144 5.46 -16.06 16.13
CA TRP A 144 4.16 -15.38 16.14
C TRP A 144 3.93 -14.58 17.42
N ASN A 145 4.28 -15.12 18.58
CA ASN A 145 4.16 -14.41 19.85
C ASN A 145 5.09 -13.19 19.89
N ASN A 146 6.35 -13.35 19.47
CA ASN A 146 7.30 -12.24 19.36
C ASN A 146 6.81 -11.16 18.37
N ALA A 147 6.26 -11.57 17.23
CA ALA A 147 5.70 -10.68 16.23
C ALA A 147 4.48 -9.91 16.75
N LYS A 148 3.58 -10.56 17.50
CA LYS A 148 2.45 -9.89 18.16
C LYS A 148 2.91 -8.83 19.16
N GLU A 149 3.92 -9.11 19.96
CA GLU A 149 4.49 -8.13 20.88
C GLU A 149 5.11 -6.95 20.14
N TYR A 150 5.89 -7.21 19.08
CA TYR A 150 6.46 -6.19 18.22
C TYR A 150 5.35 -5.31 17.60
N MET A 151 4.31 -5.92 17.02
CA MET A 151 3.17 -5.21 16.45
C MET A 151 2.46 -4.35 17.50
N LYS A 152 2.21 -4.90 18.69
CA LYS A 152 1.56 -4.17 19.80
C LYS A 152 2.39 -2.96 20.23
N LYS A 153 3.71 -3.12 20.40
CA LYS A 153 4.62 -2.04 20.81
C LYS A 153 4.72 -0.92 19.78
N ASN A 154 4.71 -1.26 18.50
CA ASN A 154 4.84 -0.31 17.39
C ASN A 154 3.50 0.16 16.83
N ASN A 155 2.37 -0.18 17.47
CA ASN A 155 1.02 0.14 17.01
C ASN A 155 0.71 -0.33 15.58
N LEU A 156 1.22 -1.51 15.19
CA LEU A 156 1.02 -2.10 13.86
C LEU A 156 -0.13 -3.12 13.87
N PHE A 157 -0.79 -3.24 12.72
CA PHE A 157 -1.77 -4.28 12.43
C PHE A 157 -1.25 -5.25 11.38
N LEU A 158 -1.64 -6.51 11.49
CA LEU A 158 -1.31 -7.54 10.52
C LEU A 158 -1.84 -7.19 9.12
N SER A 159 -3.05 -6.61 9.04
CA SER A 159 -3.60 -6.11 7.77
C SER A 159 -2.75 -5.04 7.10
N THR A 160 -2.01 -4.25 7.89
CA THR A 160 -1.07 -3.24 7.36
C THR A 160 0.22 -3.88 6.87
N LEU A 161 0.65 -4.98 7.49
CA LEU A 161 1.88 -5.68 7.16
C LEU A 161 1.77 -6.65 5.99
N LEU A 162 0.54 -6.98 5.57
CA LEU A 162 0.25 -7.87 4.45
C LEU A 162 -0.63 -7.17 3.40
N PRO A 163 -0.14 -6.11 2.72
CA PRO A 163 -0.90 -5.42 1.68
C PRO A 163 -1.24 -6.35 0.49
N ASN A 164 -2.39 -6.15 -0.17
CA ASN A 164 -2.78 -6.90 -1.39
C ASN A 164 -2.04 -6.43 -2.65
N TRP A 165 -0.90 -5.75 -2.48
CA TRP A 165 -0.19 -5.10 -3.56
C TRP A 165 1.33 -5.17 -3.36
N THR A 166 2.08 -5.08 -4.46
CA THR A 166 3.56 -5.09 -4.47
C THR A 166 4.13 -3.71 -4.83
N MET A 167 5.40 -3.46 -4.48
CA MET A 167 6.07 -2.20 -4.86
C MET A 167 6.20 -2.05 -6.38
N GLU A 168 6.28 -3.16 -7.11
CA GLU A 168 6.29 -3.16 -8.58
C GLU A 168 4.97 -2.66 -9.15
N GLN A 169 3.84 -3.08 -8.58
CA GLN A 169 2.51 -2.57 -8.93
C GLN A 169 2.41 -1.07 -8.61
N LEU A 170 2.82 -0.65 -7.41
CA LEU A 170 2.80 0.76 -7.01
C LEU A 170 3.69 1.63 -7.93
N LEU A 171 4.85 1.13 -8.35
CA LEU A 171 5.71 1.79 -9.32
C LEU A 171 5.00 1.97 -10.67
N ASN A 172 4.39 0.89 -11.18
CA ASN A 172 3.67 0.93 -12.45
C ASN A 172 2.48 1.90 -12.41
N ASP A 173 1.76 1.97 -11.29
CA ASP A 173 0.60 2.85 -11.18
C ASP A 173 0.99 4.31 -10.91
N TYR A 174 2.07 4.55 -10.16
CA TYR A 174 2.49 5.90 -9.80
C TYR A 174 3.35 6.58 -10.87
N LEU A 175 4.19 5.85 -11.60
CA LEU A 175 5.11 6.45 -12.57
C LEU A 175 4.39 7.26 -13.68
N PRO A 176 3.30 6.79 -14.29
CA PRO A 176 2.54 7.59 -15.24
C PRO A 176 1.97 8.87 -14.62
N ILE A 177 1.49 8.80 -13.36
CA ILE A 177 0.99 9.96 -12.62
C ILE A 177 2.12 10.96 -12.40
N HIS A 178 3.28 10.49 -11.94
CA HIS A 178 4.48 11.29 -11.71
C HIS A 178 4.90 12.04 -12.98
N ILE A 179 5.01 11.34 -14.12
CA ILE A 179 5.39 11.95 -15.40
C ILE A 179 4.31 12.94 -15.87
N SER A 180 3.05 12.72 -15.50
CA SER A 180 1.95 13.57 -15.93
C SER A 180 1.86 14.91 -15.19
N TYR A 181 2.50 15.10 -14.03
CA TYR A 181 2.37 16.35 -13.27
C TYR A 181 2.71 17.59 -14.09
N SER A 182 3.77 17.52 -14.90
CA SER A 182 4.19 18.63 -15.77
C SER A 182 3.15 19.00 -16.83
N LEU A 183 2.23 18.11 -17.17
CA LEU A 183 1.17 18.35 -18.16
C LEU A 183 0.06 19.26 -17.63
N PHE A 184 -0.04 19.40 -16.31
CA PHE A 184 -1.13 20.09 -15.63
C PHE A 184 -0.72 21.41 -14.99
N ASN A 185 0.54 21.83 -15.19
CA ASN A 185 1.07 23.07 -14.65
C ASN A 185 0.47 24.31 -15.31
N ASP A 186 0.24 24.24 -16.64
CA ASP A 186 -0.25 25.38 -17.41
C ASP A 186 -1.79 25.44 -17.48
N LYS A 187 -2.45 24.28 -17.36
CA LYS A 187 -3.91 24.16 -17.41
C LYS A 187 -4.40 23.10 -16.43
N PRO A 188 -5.37 23.44 -15.55
CA PRO A 188 -5.92 22.46 -14.63
C PRO A 188 -6.58 21.29 -15.40
N PRO A 189 -6.45 20.05 -14.90
CA PRO A 189 -7.05 18.88 -15.52
C PRO A 189 -8.58 18.98 -15.52
N THR A 190 -9.24 18.42 -16.53
CA THR A 190 -10.68 18.16 -16.45
C THR A 190 -10.99 17.00 -15.51
N ASN A 191 -12.24 16.91 -15.03
CA ASN A 191 -12.70 15.83 -14.14
C ASN A 191 -12.45 14.43 -14.74
N LYS A 192 -12.76 14.27 -16.03
CA LYS A 192 -12.54 13.02 -16.76
C LYS A 192 -11.05 12.66 -16.84
N GLN A 193 -10.17 13.66 -16.99
CA GLN A 193 -8.72 13.46 -17.00
C GLN A 193 -8.19 13.10 -15.61
N MET A 194 -8.63 13.79 -14.56
CA MET A 194 -8.23 13.46 -13.19
C MET A 194 -8.62 12.05 -12.79
N LEU A 195 -9.88 11.66 -13.04
CA LEU A 195 -10.34 10.30 -12.77
C LEU A 195 -9.47 9.29 -13.53
N LYS A 196 -9.20 9.54 -14.81
CA LYS A 196 -8.39 8.62 -15.61
C LYS A 196 -6.93 8.50 -15.13
N VAL A 197 -6.34 9.61 -14.65
CA VAL A 197 -4.96 9.63 -14.14
C VAL A 197 -4.87 9.01 -12.74
N LEU A 198 -5.82 9.31 -11.85
CA LEU A 198 -5.76 8.92 -10.43
C LEU A 198 -6.38 7.54 -10.15
N ASN A 199 -7.20 6.99 -11.03
CA ASN A 199 -7.85 5.69 -10.84
C ASN A 199 -6.90 4.56 -10.39
N PRO A 200 -5.67 4.44 -10.94
CA PRO A 200 -4.77 3.35 -10.55
C PRO A 200 -4.46 3.34 -9.05
N ILE A 201 -4.18 4.51 -8.46
CA ILE A 201 -3.77 4.61 -7.04
C ILE A 201 -4.92 4.45 -6.04
N PHE A 202 -6.18 4.55 -6.48
CA PHE A 202 -7.33 4.38 -5.61
C PHE A 202 -7.72 2.93 -5.38
N ARG A 203 -7.15 2.00 -6.17
CA ARG A 203 -7.35 0.56 -5.98
C ARG A 203 -6.57 -0.01 -4.79
N TYR A 204 -5.58 0.74 -4.29
CA TYR A 204 -4.80 0.32 -3.16
C TYR A 204 -5.58 0.48 -1.86
N ILE A 205 -5.82 -0.65 -1.21
CA ILE A 205 -6.35 -0.69 0.15
C ILE A 205 -5.36 0.01 1.07
N LYS A 206 -5.79 1.11 1.67
CA LYS A 206 -4.98 1.89 2.61
C LYS A 206 -4.82 1.13 3.93
N PRO A 207 -3.71 1.34 4.66
CA PRO A 207 -3.57 0.87 6.04
C PRO A 207 -4.78 1.26 6.88
N ARG A 208 -5.24 0.34 7.73
CA ARG A 208 -6.19 0.70 8.77
C ARG A 208 -5.49 1.54 9.82
N ILE A 209 -6.05 2.71 10.13
CA ILE A 209 -5.64 3.47 11.31
C ILE A 209 -6.07 2.72 12.56
N LYS A 210 -5.23 2.78 13.61
CA LYS A 210 -5.55 2.27 14.93
C LYS A 210 -6.65 3.08 15.58
N THR A 211 -7.87 2.67 15.30
CA THR A 211 -9.08 3.14 15.96
C THR A 211 -9.64 2.01 16.81
N LYS A 212 -9.99 2.30 18.05
CA LYS A 212 -10.66 1.34 18.92
C LYS A 212 -12.10 1.07 18.50
N ASN A 213 -12.73 2.01 17.79
CA ASN A 213 -14.07 1.87 17.18
C ASN A 213 -14.43 3.03 16.23
N SER A 214 -13.51 3.97 15.99
CA SER A 214 -13.78 5.08 15.06
C SER A 214 -13.83 4.58 13.63
N MET A 215 -14.89 4.91 12.91
CA MET A 215 -15.16 4.42 11.56
C MET A 215 -15.66 5.52 10.65
N ILE A 216 -15.37 5.36 9.37
CA ILE A 216 -16.05 6.09 8.31
C ILE A 216 -17.21 5.20 7.87
N GLY A 217 -18.39 5.77 7.71
CA GLY A 217 -19.52 4.99 7.23
C GLY A 217 -20.64 5.84 6.69
N PHE A 218 -21.44 5.21 5.82
CA PHE A 218 -22.76 5.70 5.46
C PHE A 218 -23.68 5.44 6.64
N LYS A 219 -24.18 6.50 7.30
CA LYS A 219 -25.39 6.35 8.12
C LYS A 219 -26.58 6.28 7.16
N ILE A 220 -27.10 5.08 6.89
CA ILE A 220 -28.38 4.92 6.20
C ILE A 220 -29.55 5.13 7.18
N GLU A 221 -29.36 4.77 8.46
CA GLU A 221 -30.50 4.58 9.37
C GLU A 221 -31.03 5.86 10.06
N ASP A 222 -30.25 6.95 10.16
CA ASP A 222 -30.70 8.12 10.95
C ASP A 222 -31.39 9.22 10.16
N HIS A 223 -31.38 9.18 8.82
CA HIS A 223 -31.92 10.28 8.02
C HIS A 223 -32.76 9.78 6.85
N GLN A 224 -34.02 9.42 7.14
CA GLN A 224 -35.04 9.27 6.11
C GLN A 224 -35.28 10.55 5.28
N GLN A 225 -34.65 11.69 5.58
CA GLN A 225 -34.89 12.96 4.88
C GLN A 225 -33.68 13.91 4.68
N LYS A 226 -32.41 13.52 4.91
CA LYS A 226 -31.26 14.42 4.63
C LYS A 226 -30.10 13.70 3.94
N HIS A 227 -30.02 13.97 2.64
CA HIS A 227 -28.91 13.78 1.69
C HIS A 227 -27.96 12.59 1.93
N VAL A 228 -28.15 11.56 1.11
CA VAL A 228 -27.29 10.38 0.89
C VAL A 228 -25.95 10.75 0.21
N GLU A 229 -25.48 12.00 0.39
CA GLU A 229 -24.33 12.61 -0.30
C GLU A 229 -23.13 12.82 0.64
N HIS A 230 -23.29 12.54 1.94
CA HIS A 230 -22.28 12.81 2.97
C HIS A 230 -21.80 11.54 3.66
N LEU A 231 -20.49 11.33 3.72
CA LEU A 231 -19.86 10.31 4.55
C LEU A 231 -19.81 10.80 6.00
N GLY A 232 -20.24 9.95 6.93
CA GLY A 232 -20.15 10.23 8.35
C GLY A 232 -18.85 9.72 8.94
N LEU A 233 -18.17 10.54 9.75
CA LEU A 233 -17.11 10.09 10.65
C LEU A 233 -17.74 9.78 12.01
N LYS A 234 -17.68 8.52 12.44
CA LYS A 234 -17.97 8.12 13.81
C LYS A 234 -16.66 8.07 14.58
N LEU A 235 -16.55 8.85 15.65
CA LEU A 235 -15.41 8.82 16.57
C LEU A 235 -15.84 8.12 17.86
N ALA A 236 -15.08 7.10 18.25
CA ALA A 236 -15.28 6.47 19.55
C ALA A 236 -14.75 7.40 20.66
N LEU A 237 -15.46 7.47 21.79
CA LEU A 237 -15.11 8.38 22.88
C LEU A 237 -13.87 7.92 23.66
N ASP A 238 -13.52 6.63 23.56
CA ASP A 238 -12.38 6.01 24.22
C ASP A 238 -11.12 5.99 23.35
N GLU A 239 -11.12 6.71 22.22
CA GLU A 239 -9.92 6.86 21.39
C GLU A 239 -8.81 7.59 22.11
N ASP A 240 -7.58 7.16 21.81
CA ASP A 240 -6.41 7.89 22.22
C ASP A 240 -6.38 9.25 21.52
N ALA A 241 -6.32 10.33 22.31
CA ALA A 241 -6.22 11.70 21.80
C ALA A 241 -5.02 11.90 20.86
N SER A 242 -4.01 11.03 20.94
CA SER A 242 -2.88 11.03 20.01
C SER A 242 -3.22 10.59 18.59
N ASN A 243 -4.27 9.78 18.40
CA ASN A 243 -4.66 9.24 17.09
C ASN A 243 -5.68 10.13 16.37
N ILE A 244 -6.33 11.07 17.07
CA ILE A 244 -7.41 11.90 16.50
C ILE A 244 -7.02 12.60 15.20
N ALA A 245 -5.83 13.21 15.17
CA ALA A 245 -5.36 13.92 13.97
C ALA A 245 -5.16 12.98 12.78
N GLU A 246 -4.69 11.75 13.04
CA GLU A 246 -4.51 10.71 12.03
C GLU A 246 -5.86 10.21 11.52
N ILE A 247 -6.83 9.99 12.42
CA ILE A 247 -8.20 9.59 12.08
C ILE A 247 -8.87 10.62 11.18
N PHE A 248 -8.76 11.91 11.52
CA PHE A 248 -9.31 12.98 10.68
C PHE A 248 -8.60 13.05 9.33
N LEU A 249 -7.28 12.87 9.29
CA LEU A 249 -6.54 12.86 8.04
C LEU A 249 -6.99 11.71 7.14
N ASP A 250 -7.08 10.48 7.64
CA ASP A 250 -7.55 9.34 6.86
C ASP A 250 -9.00 9.50 6.43
N PHE A 251 -9.87 10.06 7.28
CA PHE A 251 -11.21 10.45 6.88
C PHE A 251 -11.20 11.39 5.68
N LEU A 252 -10.42 12.46 5.74
CA LEU A 252 -10.30 13.43 4.66
C LEU A 252 -9.76 12.82 3.35
N ILE A 253 -8.84 11.86 3.45
CA ILE A 253 -8.28 11.16 2.28
C ILE A 253 -9.30 10.14 1.73
N LYS A 254 -9.99 9.37 2.56
CA LYS A 254 -10.99 8.36 2.16
C LYS A 254 -12.30 8.96 1.69
N TYR A 255 -12.69 10.10 2.27
CA TYR A 255 -13.92 10.80 1.94
C TYR A 255 -14.07 11.01 0.43
N ARG A 256 -12.97 11.42 -0.22
CA ARG A 256 -12.96 11.69 -1.66
C ARG A 256 -13.06 10.43 -2.51
N SER A 257 -12.35 9.36 -2.15
CA SER A 257 -12.40 8.09 -2.90
C SER A 257 -13.77 7.42 -2.76
N GLU A 258 -14.29 7.32 -1.52
CA GLU A 258 -15.56 6.66 -1.24
C GLU A 258 -16.76 7.42 -1.85
N GLN A 259 -16.71 8.76 -1.90
CA GLN A 259 -17.74 9.53 -2.63
C GLN A 259 -17.70 9.27 -4.14
N ILE A 260 -16.51 9.18 -4.76
CA ILE A 260 -16.40 8.89 -6.20
C ILE A 260 -16.96 7.50 -6.50
N ASP A 261 -16.63 6.50 -5.69
CA ASP A 261 -17.14 5.13 -5.83
C ASP A 261 -18.66 5.07 -5.65
N TYR A 262 -19.20 5.78 -4.65
CA TYR A 262 -20.64 5.89 -4.44
C TYR A 262 -21.36 6.50 -5.67
N ILE A 263 -20.81 7.58 -6.23
CA ILE A 263 -21.36 8.22 -7.44
C ILE A 263 -21.27 7.27 -8.65
N ASN A 264 -20.24 6.43 -8.72
CA ASN A 264 -20.08 5.42 -9.78
C ASN A 264 -21.11 4.29 -9.67
N ILE A 265 -21.42 3.82 -8.46
CA ILE A 265 -22.36 2.72 -8.21
C ILE A 265 -23.81 3.12 -8.52
N LYS A 266 -24.20 4.35 -8.19
CA LYS A 266 -25.61 4.79 -8.23
C LYS A 266 -26.08 5.38 -9.58
N ASN A 267 -25.22 5.46 -10.60
CA ASN A 267 -25.55 6.04 -11.92
C ASN A 267 -26.31 7.38 -11.82
N TYR A 268 -25.82 8.32 -11.02
CA TYR A 268 -26.46 9.63 -10.87
C TYR A 268 -26.45 10.47 -12.16
N ASP A 269 -27.60 11.03 -12.52
CA ASP A 269 -27.77 11.93 -13.68
C ASP A 269 -26.94 13.23 -13.58
N ASN A 270 -26.55 13.65 -12.37
CA ASN A 270 -25.80 14.89 -12.10
C ASN A 270 -24.35 14.65 -11.64
N LYS A 271 -23.76 13.53 -12.06
CA LYS A 271 -22.40 13.09 -11.72
C LYS A 271 -21.33 14.18 -11.86
N GLU A 272 -21.39 14.99 -12.92
CA GLU A 272 -20.40 16.05 -13.16
C GLU A 272 -20.44 17.17 -12.10
N LYS A 273 -21.63 17.56 -11.63
CA LYS A 273 -21.81 18.63 -10.63
C LYS A 273 -21.32 18.19 -9.25
N ILE A 274 -21.62 16.95 -8.84
CA ILE A 274 -21.18 16.39 -7.56
C ILE A 274 -19.64 16.26 -7.54
N ILE A 275 -19.04 15.85 -8.66
CA ILE A 275 -17.59 15.79 -8.80
C ILE A 275 -16.96 17.19 -8.70
N GLU A 276 -17.57 18.23 -9.27
CA GLU A 276 -17.10 19.61 -9.18
C GLU A 276 -17.19 20.17 -7.74
N GLU A 277 -18.27 19.85 -7.01
CA GLU A 277 -18.41 20.18 -5.59
C GLU A 277 -17.36 19.44 -4.73
N ASN A 278 -17.09 18.16 -5.02
CA ASN A 278 -16.03 17.39 -4.37
C ASN A 278 -14.64 17.97 -4.59
N MET A 279 -14.40 18.67 -5.72
CA MET A 279 -13.12 19.34 -5.96
C MET A 279 -12.96 20.62 -5.15
N LYS A 280 -14.04 21.39 -4.96
CA LYS A 280 -14.05 22.56 -4.06
C LYS A 280 -13.82 22.12 -2.61
N VAL A 281 -14.49 21.05 -2.20
CA VAL A 281 -14.24 20.36 -0.92
C VAL A 281 -12.79 19.87 -0.88
N GLY A 282 -12.26 19.35 -1.98
CA GLY A 282 -10.88 18.88 -2.11
C GLY A 282 -9.80 19.92 -1.77
N VAL A 283 -10.02 21.21 -2.06
CA VAL A 283 -9.11 22.29 -1.66
C VAL A 283 -9.12 22.49 -0.15
N ILE A 284 -10.32 22.52 0.46
CA ILE A 284 -10.49 22.68 1.92
C ILE A 284 -9.95 21.46 2.67
N VAL A 285 -10.26 20.26 2.16
CA VAL A 285 -9.75 18.97 2.62
C VAL A 285 -8.23 18.95 2.55
N ASN A 286 -7.62 19.53 1.51
CA ASN A 286 -6.17 19.62 1.36
C ASN A 286 -5.55 20.54 2.41
N ASP A 287 -6.12 21.72 2.64
CA ASP A 287 -5.61 22.65 3.66
C ASP A 287 -5.71 22.06 5.07
N LEU A 288 -6.84 21.41 5.37
CA LEU A 288 -7.03 20.66 6.60
C LEU A 288 -6.08 19.47 6.71
N SER A 289 -5.90 18.70 5.63
CA SER A 289 -4.98 17.57 5.60
C SER A 289 -3.55 18.03 5.83
N ASN A 290 -3.11 19.12 5.19
CA ASN A 290 -1.78 19.68 5.38
C ASN A 290 -1.56 20.19 6.81
N PHE A 291 -2.58 20.82 7.40
CA PHE A 291 -2.53 21.25 8.79
C PHE A 291 -2.43 20.06 9.76
N LEU A 292 -3.26 19.04 9.56
CA LEU A 292 -3.25 17.82 10.36
C LEU A 292 -1.95 17.03 10.16
N ASP A 293 -1.43 16.96 8.93
CA ASP A 293 -0.12 16.39 8.61
C ASP A 293 0.99 17.11 9.37
N GLN A 294 1.00 18.44 9.38
CA GLN A 294 1.98 19.22 10.14
C GLN A 294 1.86 18.97 11.64
N PHE A 295 0.65 18.83 12.14
CA PHE A 295 0.39 18.53 13.55
C PHE A 295 0.91 17.13 13.93
N VAL A 296 0.59 16.12 13.12
CA VAL A 296 1.08 14.74 13.27
C VAL A 296 2.61 14.70 13.19
N ARG A 297 3.21 15.37 12.20
CA ARG A 297 4.68 15.46 12.01
C ARG A 297 5.39 16.09 13.20
N LYS A 298 4.87 17.22 13.71
CA LYS A 298 5.45 17.91 14.88
C LYS A 298 5.40 17.06 16.14
N LYS A 299 4.37 16.22 16.29
CA LYS A 299 4.20 15.35 17.45
C LYS A 299 5.04 14.08 17.38
N LEU A 300 5.28 13.55 16.17
CA LEU A 300 5.99 12.28 15.95
C LEU A 300 7.50 12.42 15.68
N GLY A 301 8.03 13.63 15.48
CA GLY A 301 9.47 13.81 15.19
C GLY A 301 9.91 13.05 13.93
N ASP A 302 9.00 12.91 12.97
CA ASP A 302 9.04 11.84 11.98
C ASP A 302 9.91 12.27 10.77
N GLU A 303 11.24 12.10 10.88
CA GLU A 303 12.21 12.43 9.83
C GLU A 303 11.84 11.82 8.46
N LEU A 304 11.19 10.65 8.47
CA LEU A 304 10.69 9.97 7.28
C LEU A 304 9.62 10.81 6.54
N SER A 305 8.74 11.46 7.30
CA SER A 305 7.70 12.34 6.77
C SER A 305 8.28 13.60 6.12
N GLU A 306 9.42 14.11 6.59
CA GLU A 306 10.09 15.24 5.95
C GLU A 306 10.78 14.85 4.63
N ARG A 307 11.35 13.65 4.58
CA ARG A 307 12.05 13.10 3.40
C ARG A 307 11.11 12.81 2.22
N LEU A 308 9.89 12.38 2.51
CA LEU A 308 8.87 12.03 1.52
C LEU A 308 8.00 13.23 1.07
N ASN A 309 8.48 14.48 1.24
CA ASN A 309 7.72 15.68 0.90
C ASN A 309 7.77 16.09 -0.58
N ASN A 310 8.78 15.63 -1.32
CA ASN A 310 8.87 15.89 -2.76
C ASN A 310 8.38 14.66 -3.54
N TYR A 311 7.66 14.90 -4.65
CA TYR A 311 7.14 13.83 -5.51
C TYR A 311 8.25 13.04 -6.22
N ASP A 312 9.41 13.67 -6.50
CA ASP A 312 10.62 12.97 -6.97
C ASP A 312 11.16 12.03 -5.89
N SER A 313 11.21 12.51 -4.64
CA SER A 313 11.67 11.70 -3.50
C SER A 313 10.74 10.51 -3.22
N LEU A 314 9.43 10.65 -3.45
CA LEU A 314 8.50 9.52 -3.40
C LEU A 314 8.80 8.48 -4.48
N LEU A 315 9.01 8.91 -5.73
CA LEU A 315 9.34 7.98 -6.81
C LEU A 315 10.65 7.26 -6.55
N ILE A 316 11.68 7.99 -6.10
CA ILE A 316 12.97 7.41 -5.72
C ILE A 316 12.80 6.39 -4.59
N ALA A 317 12.04 6.73 -3.54
CA ALA A 317 11.78 5.79 -2.45
C ALA A 317 11.07 4.51 -2.93
N ILE A 318 10.10 4.62 -3.85
CA ILE A 318 9.45 3.46 -4.45
C ILE A 318 10.47 2.56 -5.16
N ILE A 319 11.35 3.15 -5.97
CA ILE A 319 12.37 2.41 -6.74
C ILE A 319 13.40 1.75 -5.81
N ASP A 320 13.84 2.47 -4.78
CA ASP A 320 14.76 1.95 -3.77
C ASP A 320 14.14 0.74 -3.06
N LEU A 321 12.83 0.79 -2.74
CA LEU A 321 12.12 -0.33 -2.11
C LEU A 321 11.90 -1.51 -3.07
N VAL A 322 11.70 -1.27 -4.38
CA VAL A 322 11.68 -2.36 -5.38
C VAL A 322 13.05 -3.05 -5.46
N TYR A 323 14.14 -2.27 -5.50
CA TYR A 323 15.50 -2.83 -5.45
C TYR A 323 15.72 -3.65 -4.19
N PHE A 324 15.30 -3.11 -3.04
CA PHE A 324 15.40 -3.78 -1.75
C PHE A 324 14.69 -5.15 -1.76
N ASP A 325 13.46 -5.23 -2.27
CA ASP A 325 12.71 -6.49 -2.35
C ASP A 325 13.45 -7.52 -3.21
N GLN A 326 13.96 -7.12 -4.38
CA GLN A 326 14.66 -8.03 -5.29
C GLN A 326 15.95 -8.59 -4.67
N VAL A 327 16.72 -7.76 -3.98
CA VAL A 327 17.93 -8.21 -3.27
C VAL A 327 17.54 -9.16 -2.13
N LEU A 328 16.50 -8.84 -1.38
CA LEU A 328 16.06 -9.64 -0.26
C LEU A 328 15.50 -11.01 -0.71
N ASP A 329 14.70 -11.04 -1.76
CA ASP A 329 14.15 -12.26 -2.35
C ASP A 329 15.25 -13.19 -2.84
N THR A 330 16.26 -12.64 -3.53
CA THR A 330 17.42 -13.41 -3.99
C THR A 330 18.14 -14.05 -2.79
N LYS A 331 18.45 -13.26 -1.75
CA LYS A 331 19.15 -13.75 -0.55
C LYS A 331 18.35 -14.82 0.20
N PHE A 332 17.04 -14.60 0.38
CA PHE A 332 16.17 -15.54 1.08
C PHE A 332 15.91 -16.83 0.28
N SER A 333 16.01 -16.79 -1.05
CA SER A 333 15.86 -18.00 -1.88
C SER A 333 17.07 -18.93 -1.81
N GLU A 334 18.25 -18.41 -1.48
CA GLU A 334 19.51 -19.15 -1.40
C GLU A 334 19.79 -19.75 -0.01
N GLN A 335 18.94 -19.46 0.98
CA GLN A 335 19.19 -19.77 2.40
C GLN A 335 18.03 -20.55 3.04
N ASP A 336 18.35 -21.38 4.02
CA ASP A 336 17.35 -21.96 4.92
C ASP A 336 16.91 -20.87 5.92
N LEU A 337 15.66 -20.43 5.81
CA LEU A 337 15.12 -19.35 6.65
C LEU A 337 14.99 -19.75 8.13
N THR A 338 14.91 -21.05 8.43
CA THR A 338 14.89 -21.55 9.82
C THR A 338 16.23 -21.33 10.52
N ILE A 339 17.32 -21.39 9.75
CA ILE A 339 18.68 -21.04 10.18
C ILE A 339 18.68 -19.54 10.52
N ILE A 340 18.22 -18.66 9.63
CA ILE A 340 18.13 -17.20 9.85
C ILE A 340 17.34 -16.81 11.11
N ASN A 341 16.17 -17.40 11.35
CA ASN A 341 15.36 -17.10 12.54
C ASN A 341 16.04 -17.50 13.86
N ASN A 342 16.89 -18.54 13.85
CA ASN A 342 17.63 -18.97 15.04
C ASN A 342 18.82 -18.04 15.37
N TYR A 343 19.37 -17.31 14.39
CA TYR A 343 20.39 -16.26 14.60
C TYR A 343 19.77 -14.93 15.02
N ASN A 344 18.65 -14.58 14.40
CA ASN A 344 18.02 -13.27 14.52
C ASN A 344 17.01 -13.25 15.68
N ARG A 345 17.43 -13.68 16.88
CA ARG A 345 16.66 -13.34 18.08
C ARG A 345 16.83 -11.86 18.33
N ILE A 346 15.98 -11.09 17.68
CA ILE A 346 15.81 -9.70 17.97
C ILE A 346 14.89 -9.66 19.19
N ASP A 347 15.44 -9.19 20.31
CA ASP A 347 14.68 -9.09 21.54
C ASP A 347 13.50 -8.10 21.38
N MET A 348 12.66 -8.03 22.41
CA MET A 348 11.52 -7.12 22.46
C MET A 348 11.89 -5.62 22.32
N TYR A 349 13.18 -5.28 22.40
CA TYR A 349 13.72 -3.92 22.20
C TYR A 349 14.19 -3.67 20.78
N GLY A 350 14.16 -4.69 19.92
CA GLY A 350 14.67 -4.56 18.57
C GLY A 350 16.18 -4.72 18.50
N GLN A 351 16.83 -5.24 19.56
CA GLN A 351 18.27 -5.46 19.65
C GLN A 351 18.63 -6.91 19.35
N TRP A 352 19.76 -7.10 18.70
CA TRP A 352 20.31 -8.42 18.40
C TRP A 352 20.76 -9.11 19.68
N VAL A 353 20.17 -10.27 19.97
CA VAL A 353 20.72 -11.19 20.96
C VAL A 353 21.75 -12.05 20.23
N GLU A 354 23.04 -11.72 20.38
CA GLU A 354 24.13 -12.47 19.74
C GLU A 354 24.06 -13.94 20.17
N SER A 355 23.81 -14.85 19.22
CA SER A 355 24.17 -16.25 19.36
C SER A 355 25.20 -16.59 18.28
N ASN A 356 26.41 -16.94 18.74
CA ASN A 356 27.60 -17.38 18.02
C ASN A 356 28.19 -16.44 16.93
N ALA A 357 29.34 -15.84 17.27
CA ALA A 357 30.16 -15.00 16.39
C ALA A 357 30.60 -15.68 15.08
N ASP A 358 30.71 -17.02 15.06
CA ASP A 358 31.16 -17.80 13.90
C ASP A 358 30.19 -17.79 12.70
N LEU A 359 28.95 -17.30 12.89
CA LEU A 359 27.92 -17.24 11.84
C LEU A 359 27.68 -15.83 11.30
N LYS A 360 28.33 -14.82 11.90
CA LYS A 360 28.40 -13.45 11.38
C LYS A 360 29.10 -13.41 10.01
N ASP A 361 30.05 -14.30 9.80
CA ASP A 361 30.77 -14.48 8.53
C ASP A 361 29.92 -15.14 7.43
N GLN A 362 28.77 -15.73 7.76
CA GLN A 362 27.79 -16.25 6.78
C GLN A 362 26.75 -15.21 6.37
N TYR A 363 26.65 -14.08 7.08
CA TYR A 363 25.94 -12.89 6.61
C TYR A 363 26.84 -12.15 5.61
N LEU A 364 26.71 -12.55 4.35
CA LEU A 364 27.58 -12.13 3.25
C LEU A 364 27.54 -10.62 2.99
N GLU A 365 28.68 -9.97 3.19
CA GLU A 365 29.06 -8.70 2.53
C GLU A 365 28.84 -8.85 1.00
N ILE A 366 28.08 -7.95 0.39
CA ILE A 366 27.99 -7.90 -1.07
C ILE A 366 29.29 -7.26 -1.58
N LYS A 367 30.17 -8.09 -2.14
CA LYS A 367 31.41 -7.60 -2.76
C LYS A 367 31.09 -6.59 -3.87
N THR A 368 31.96 -5.62 -4.07
CA THR A 368 31.80 -4.54 -5.06
C THR A 368 31.57 -5.04 -6.50
N GLU A 369 32.14 -6.18 -6.87
CA GLU A 369 31.91 -6.81 -8.18
C GLU A 369 30.47 -7.38 -8.32
N ASP A 370 29.92 -7.93 -7.24
CA ASP A 370 28.54 -8.44 -7.17
C ASP A 370 27.53 -7.29 -7.19
N LYS A 371 27.85 -6.12 -6.61
CA LYS A 371 26.98 -4.93 -6.67
C LYS A 371 26.70 -4.49 -8.10
N LYS A 372 27.74 -4.38 -8.93
CA LYS A 372 27.61 -3.97 -10.33
C LYS A 372 26.78 -4.97 -11.14
N TYR A 373 26.93 -6.26 -10.86
CA TYR A 373 26.13 -7.32 -11.44
C TYR A 373 24.66 -7.23 -11.00
N THR A 374 24.42 -6.95 -9.71
CA THR A 374 23.09 -6.78 -9.10
C THR A 374 22.33 -5.59 -9.70
N TYR A 375 22.98 -4.45 -9.95
CA TYR A 375 22.32 -3.31 -10.59
C TYR A 375 21.95 -3.56 -12.05
N GLN A 376 22.73 -4.36 -12.77
CA GLN A 376 22.40 -4.74 -14.14
C GLN A 376 21.23 -5.72 -14.18
N ILE A 377 21.13 -6.63 -13.20
CA ILE A 377 19.94 -7.47 -12.99
C ILE A 377 18.74 -6.58 -12.65
N PHE A 378 18.89 -5.67 -11.69
CA PHE A 378 17.84 -4.73 -11.30
C PHE A 378 17.29 -3.93 -12.49
N LEU A 379 18.16 -3.39 -13.36
CA LEU A 379 17.70 -2.66 -14.55
C LEU A 379 16.98 -3.55 -15.57
N ARG A 380 17.35 -4.82 -15.70
CA ARG A 380 16.62 -5.77 -16.55
C ARG A 380 15.23 -6.06 -15.97
N ASN A 381 15.15 -6.32 -14.67
CA ASN A 381 13.88 -6.54 -13.99
C ASN A 381 13.00 -5.28 -14.05
N LEU A 382 13.59 -4.10 -13.83
CA LEU A 382 12.90 -2.81 -13.94
C LEU A 382 12.33 -2.61 -15.35
N LYS A 383 13.09 -2.95 -16.40
CA LYS A 383 12.58 -2.93 -17.77
C LYS A 383 11.36 -3.84 -17.91
N GLU A 384 11.39 -5.06 -17.38
CA GLU A 384 10.29 -6.02 -17.48
C GLU A 384 9.05 -5.51 -16.73
N ILE A 385 9.21 -5.04 -15.50
CA ILE A 385 8.15 -4.43 -14.67
C ILE A 385 7.46 -3.31 -15.45
N LEU A 386 8.24 -2.39 -16.03
CA LEU A 386 7.72 -1.21 -16.72
C LEU A 386 7.11 -1.53 -18.09
N ASN A 387 7.50 -2.66 -18.71
CA ASN A 387 7.02 -3.05 -20.05
C ASN A 387 5.57 -3.58 -20.03
N VAL A 388 5.04 -3.88 -18.84
CA VAL A 388 3.63 -4.28 -18.65
C VAL A 388 2.69 -3.06 -18.75
N ASN A 389 3.21 -1.85 -18.72
CA ASN A 389 2.42 -0.63 -18.60
C ASN A 389 2.04 -0.01 -19.95
N ASP A 390 0.78 -0.15 -20.35
CA ASP A 390 0.24 0.41 -21.61
C ASP A 390 0.30 1.95 -21.68
N TYR A 391 0.43 2.64 -20.54
CA TYR A 391 0.53 4.10 -20.49
C TYR A 391 1.94 4.62 -20.81
N LEU A 392 2.93 3.74 -20.89
CA LEU A 392 4.34 4.10 -21.08
C LEU A 392 4.90 3.50 -22.37
N THR A 393 5.72 4.27 -23.06
CA THR A 393 6.59 3.78 -24.12
C THR A 393 8.02 3.78 -23.60
N LEU A 394 8.66 2.61 -23.60
CA LEU A 394 10.03 2.46 -23.13
C LEU A 394 11.03 2.65 -24.26
N ILE A 395 12.09 3.41 -24.00
CA ILE A 395 13.26 3.55 -24.88
C ILE A 395 14.50 3.14 -24.08
N ILE A 396 15.16 2.07 -24.50
CA ILE A 396 16.27 1.44 -23.77
C ILE A 396 17.61 1.83 -24.43
N ASP A 397 18.52 2.37 -23.63
CA ASP A 397 19.93 2.51 -24.00
C ASP A 397 20.72 1.33 -23.40
N PRO A 398 21.56 0.63 -24.16
CA PRO A 398 22.13 1.01 -25.46
C PRO A 398 21.38 0.45 -26.67
N ILE A 399 21.36 1.21 -27.76
CA ILE A 399 20.71 0.87 -29.06
C ILE A 399 21.33 -0.38 -29.73
N ASN A 400 22.44 -0.91 -29.21
CA ASN A 400 23.29 -1.87 -29.89
C ASN A 400 23.25 -3.25 -29.21
N HIS A 401 22.74 -4.28 -29.92
CA HIS A 401 22.59 -5.67 -29.43
C HIS A 401 23.90 -6.33 -28.94
N LYS A 402 25.06 -5.75 -29.24
CA LYS A 402 26.38 -6.22 -28.76
C LYS A 402 26.70 -5.77 -27.33
N GLN A 403 26.07 -4.72 -26.81
CA GLN A 403 26.24 -4.29 -25.43
C GLN A 403 25.17 -4.98 -24.55
N ARG A 404 25.62 -5.90 -23.69
CA ARG A 404 24.73 -6.69 -22.82
C ARG A 404 24.15 -5.92 -21.62
N ASN A 405 24.62 -4.70 -21.37
CA ASN A 405 24.35 -3.94 -20.15
C ASN A 405 23.47 -2.72 -20.46
N ILE A 406 22.33 -2.61 -19.77
CA ILE A 406 21.40 -1.48 -19.90
C ILE A 406 22.02 -0.29 -19.15
N LYS A 407 22.06 0.87 -19.82
CA LYS A 407 22.53 2.14 -19.24
C LYS A 407 21.38 3.01 -18.78
N ASN A 408 20.37 3.16 -19.63
CA ASN A 408 19.21 4.00 -19.34
C ASN A 408 17.91 3.31 -19.77
N ILE A 409 16.85 3.56 -19.01
CA ILE A 409 15.47 3.28 -19.40
C ILE A 409 14.74 4.62 -19.41
N ASN A 410 14.39 5.12 -20.60
CA ASN A 410 13.58 6.31 -20.74
C ASN A 410 12.12 5.90 -20.86
N CYS A 411 11.29 6.37 -19.94
CA CYS A 411 9.85 6.15 -19.95
C CYS A 411 9.16 7.39 -20.51
N VAL A 412 8.48 7.24 -21.65
CA VAL A 412 7.74 8.31 -22.30
C VAL A 412 6.25 8.08 -22.10
N LEU A 413 5.52 9.08 -21.64
CA LEU A 413 4.08 8.97 -21.45
C LEU A 413 3.34 8.87 -22.79
N ASN A 414 2.47 7.86 -22.95
CA ASN A 414 1.56 7.77 -24.07
C ASN A 414 0.34 8.68 -23.86
N ALA A 415 0.49 9.95 -24.22
CA ALA A 415 -0.48 11.02 -23.98
C ALA A 415 -1.89 10.76 -24.57
N LYS A 416 -2.01 9.91 -25.59
CA LYS A 416 -3.31 9.50 -26.17
C LYS A 416 -4.19 8.81 -25.14
N HIS A 417 -3.61 8.03 -24.23
CA HIS A 417 -4.36 7.39 -23.15
C HIS A 417 -5.00 8.39 -22.20
N TYR A 418 -4.60 9.66 -22.17
CA TYR A 418 -5.18 10.66 -21.28
C TYR A 418 -6.02 11.71 -22.02
N GLY A 419 -6.34 11.46 -23.30
CA GLY A 419 -7.13 12.37 -24.11
C GLY A 419 -6.38 13.64 -24.54
N PHE A 420 -5.06 13.58 -24.60
CA PHE A 420 -4.24 14.69 -25.10
C PHE A 420 -3.77 14.43 -26.52
N ASP A 421 -4.51 14.94 -27.50
CA ASP A 421 -4.18 14.77 -28.92
C ASP A 421 -3.10 15.76 -29.42
N LYS A 422 -2.69 16.74 -28.60
CA LYS A 422 -1.84 17.87 -29.04
C LYS A 422 -0.76 18.31 -28.05
N LEU A 423 -0.09 17.40 -27.35
CA LEU A 423 1.08 17.76 -26.56
C LEU A 423 2.33 17.83 -27.45
N LYS A 424 2.90 19.04 -27.59
CA LYS A 424 4.14 19.28 -28.35
C LYS A 424 5.39 18.78 -27.62
N ASN A 425 5.35 18.61 -26.30
CA ASN A 425 6.47 18.16 -25.49
C ASN A 425 6.21 16.74 -24.96
N LYS A 426 7.11 15.81 -25.28
CA LYS A 426 7.12 14.47 -24.67
C LYS A 426 7.53 14.63 -23.21
N SER A 427 6.62 14.35 -22.27
CA SER A 427 6.98 14.20 -20.85
C SER A 427 7.60 12.82 -20.68
N PHE A 428 8.75 12.76 -20.02
CA PHE A 428 9.51 11.53 -19.83
C PHE A 428 10.22 11.51 -18.49
N HIS A 429 10.56 10.31 -18.03
CA HIS A 429 11.46 10.07 -16.91
C HIS A 429 12.61 9.17 -17.37
N ASN A 430 13.83 9.43 -16.93
CA ASN A 430 15.02 8.65 -17.28
C ASN A 430 15.56 7.93 -16.04
N PHE A 431 15.53 6.59 -16.09
CA PHE A 431 16.22 5.73 -15.14
C PHE A 431 17.62 5.42 -15.65
N SER A 432 18.62 6.19 -15.21
CA SER A 432 20.03 5.89 -15.51
C SER A 432 20.66 5.08 -14.38
N THR A 433 21.51 4.11 -14.72
CA THR A 433 22.21 3.26 -13.73
C THR A 433 22.91 4.11 -12.66
N ASN A 434 23.65 5.14 -13.09
CA ASN A 434 24.41 6.01 -12.20
C ASN A 434 23.51 6.77 -11.22
N SER A 435 22.35 7.26 -11.69
CA SER A 435 21.41 8.02 -10.85
C SER A 435 20.73 7.13 -9.81
N LEU A 436 20.43 5.88 -10.17
CA LEU A 436 19.83 4.91 -9.25
C LEU A 436 20.83 4.49 -8.17
N GLU A 437 22.07 4.20 -8.57
CA GLU A 437 23.14 3.77 -7.67
C GLU A 437 23.59 4.87 -6.71
N GLN A 438 23.66 6.12 -7.18
CA GLN A 438 24.18 7.24 -6.40
C GLN A 438 23.39 7.44 -5.11
N GLY A 439 23.98 7.10 -3.97
CA GLY A 439 23.38 7.28 -2.65
C GLY A 439 22.24 6.31 -2.30
N LEU A 440 22.04 5.22 -3.07
CA LEU A 440 20.99 4.23 -2.79
C LEU A 440 21.09 3.68 -1.36
N GLU A 441 22.29 3.26 -0.99
CA GLU A 441 22.63 2.76 0.33
C GLU A 441 22.20 3.74 1.44
N GLU A 442 22.64 4.99 1.34
CA GLU A 442 22.28 6.00 2.32
C GLU A 442 20.77 6.23 2.37
N ARG A 443 20.09 6.20 1.22
CA ARG A 443 18.63 6.36 1.15
C ARG A 443 17.91 5.18 1.79
N LEU A 444 18.35 3.95 1.54
CA LEU A 444 17.77 2.74 2.14
C LEU A 444 17.99 2.69 3.65
N ILE A 445 19.20 3.01 4.13
CA ILE A 445 19.48 3.15 5.56
C ILE A 445 18.57 4.24 6.17
N LYS A 446 18.39 5.36 5.47
CA LYS A 446 17.49 6.44 5.92
C LYS A 446 16.00 6.05 5.90
N LEU A 447 15.56 5.19 5.00
CA LEU A 447 14.16 4.72 4.91
C LEU A 447 13.88 3.62 5.94
N ILE A 448 14.81 2.68 6.06
CA ILE A 448 14.73 1.53 6.95
C ILE A 448 16.03 1.51 7.77
N PRO A 449 16.09 2.19 8.94
CA PRO A 449 17.31 2.33 9.74
C PRO A 449 18.02 1.00 10.06
N LYS A 450 17.26 -0.07 10.28
CA LYS A 450 17.79 -1.42 10.53
C LYS A 450 18.42 -2.09 9.31
N THR A 451 18.35 -1.49 8.13
CA THR A 451 19.08 -1.99 6.95
C THR A 451 20.57 -1.75 7.05
N ALA A 452 21.05 -0.85 7.92
CA ALA A 452 22.47 -0.65 8.15
C ALA A 452 23.21 -1.95 8.56
N GLU A 453 22.51 -2.88 9.21
CA GLU A 453 23.07 -4.18 9.65
C GLU A 453 22.93 -5.28 8.58
N LEU A 454 21.96 -5.16 7.67
CA LEU A 454 21.83 -6.00 6.45
C LEU A 454 22.77 -5.58 5.34
N PHE A 455 23.22 -4.33 5.44
CA PHE A 455 24.14 -3.65 4.57
C PHE A 455 25.42 -3.28 5.33
N VAL A 456 25.92 -4.13 6.23
CA VAL A 456 27.36 -4.04 6.55
C VAL A 456 28.07 -4.35 5.23
N PHE A 457 28.64 -3.29 4.63
CA PHE A 457 29.18 -3.22 3.28
C PHE A 457 30.66 -3.53 3.20
#